data_AF-A0A2E0PTC9-F1
#
_entry.id   AF-A0A2E0PTC9-F1
#
_cell.length_a   1.000
_cell.length_b   1.000
_cell.length_c   1.000
_cell.angle_alpha   90.00
_cell.angle_beta   90.00
_cell.angle_gamma   90.00
#
_symmetry.space_group_name_H-M   'P 1'
#
loop_
_entity.id
_entity.type
_entity.pdbx_description
1 polymer ?
#
loop_
_entity_poly.entity_id
_entity_poly.type
_entity_poly.pdbx_seq_one_letter_code
_entity_poly.pdbx_strand_id
1 'polypeptide(L)'
;MKILLETANRTSEGYLSLCEVLKRRYSDIEFACFSSDIDTTKIFEGCENPSFSIYDPFNEANLVFDHQSNMTLIKEFEEFTGVTIWKMIAADRLIGWNDHVGNYGTYIEESLRQDREYLIAKVASEIRGISRMFNDFKPDIFIPAQCMGSVRVLILESICKASGVKYLLPTSSRISDLHRISENVMCLSPEIDKDYESLMEKNDIQSCSEGKKLHDDIKEDFSNLGNFDTDYLKTYGLFEINNWMDSLRLLSEYISAQLINIKSLTKNIIKLVTSSKSDIKTILHIFWISLTIQSLGYSNKKVALDKSFGKLPDDGQKYLYFPLYNIPEYSSNFQSTMWLNIVSVVEALSKSIPGDWIIVLKEHPTGLEHNYRQKDFYDQLNRIP
;
A
#
# COMPACT_ATOMS: atom_id res chain seq x y z
N MET A 1 -8.84 -21.84 22.35
CA MET A 1 -8.74 -21.22 21.00
C MET A 1 -7.57 -20.26 21.02
N LYS A 2 -6.73 -20.28 19.99
CA LYS A 2 -5.50 -19.50 19.93
C LYS A 2 -5.60 -18.44 18.83
N ILE A 3 -5.46 -17.18 19.21
CA ILE A 3 -5.55 -16.03 18.28
C ILE A 3 -4.18 -15.36 18.19
N LEU A 4 -3.62 -15.34 16.99
CA LEU A 4 -2.39 -14.62 16.69
C LEU A 4 -2.74 -13.27 16.05
N LEU A 5 -2.12 -12.19 16.52
CA LEU A 5 -2.31 -10.84 15.98
C LEU A 5 -1.02 -10.29 15.39
N GLU A 6 -1.10 -9.72 14.19
CA GLU A 6 -0.09 -8.78 13.70
C GLU A 6 -0.57 -7.36 14.02
N THR A 7 0.25 -6.59 14.73
CA THR A 7 -0.13 -5.24 15.19
C THR A 7 0.72 -4.18 14.50
N ALA A 8 0.13 -3.01 14.25
CA ALA A 8 0.82 -1.83 13.75
C ALA A 8 0.41 -0.59 14.58
N ASN A 9 1.19 0.49 14.49
CA ASN A 9 0.96 1.73 15.24
C ASN A 9 -0.47 2.29 15.16
N ARG A 10 -1.17 2.08 14.05
CA ARG A 10 -2.54 2.59 13.84
C ARG A 10 -3.64 1.63 14.26
N THR A 11 -3.34 0.37 14.52
CA THR A 11 -4.35 -0.68 14.78
C THR A 11 -4.23 -1.30 16.17
N SER A 12 -3.13 -1.07 16.88
CA SER A 12 -2.81 -1.72 18.15
C SER A 12 -3.85 -1.50 19.24
N GLU A 13 -4.30 -0.27 19.48
CA GLU A 13 -5.31 0.04 20.49
C GLU A 13 -6.67 -0.60 20.18
N GLY A 14 -7.07 -0.57 18.90
CA GLY A 14 -8.29 -1.23 18.44
C GLY A 14 -8.22 -2.75 18.60
N TYR A 15 -7.06 -3.35 18.34
CA TYR A 15 -6.85 -4.80 18.51
C TYR A 15 -6.80 -5.21 19.97
N LEU A 16 -6.21 -4.39 20.84
CA LEU A 16 -6.26 -4.62 22.29
C LEU A 16 -7.72 -4.60 22.78
N SER A 17 -8.49 -3.59 22.40
CA SER A 17 -9.92 -3.48 22.73
C SER A 17 -10.73 -4.69 22.24
N LEU A 18 -10.44 -5.17 21.03
CA LEU A 18 -11.05 -6.40 20.49
C LEU A 18 -10.69 -7.62 21.33
N CYS A 19 -9.42 -7.79 21.71
CA CYS A 19 -8.95 -8.91 22.52
C CYS A 19 -9.62 -8.92 23.91
N GLU A 20 -9.80 -7.76 24.54
CA GLU A 20 -10.53 -7.66 25.82
C GLU A 20 -11.98 -8.13 25.70
N VAL A 21 -12.69 -7.73 24.64
CA VAL A 21 -14.06 -8.17 24.36
C VAL A 21 -14.10 -9.68 24.15
N LEU A 22 -13.16 -10.22 23.36
CA LEU A 22 -13.08 -11.65 23.09
C LEU A 22 -12.77 -12.45 24.36
N LYS A 23 -11.85 -11.98 25.21
CA LYS A 23 -11.50 -12.65 26.47
C LYS A 23 -12.67 -12.67 27.45
N ARG A 24 -13.47 -11.60 27.51
CA ARG A 24 -14.70 -11.56 28.31
C ARG A 24 -15.75 -12.59 27.83
N ARG A 25 -15.83 -12.81 26.52
CA ARG A 25 -16.79 -13.74 25.91
C ARG A 25 -16.32 -15.19 25.94
N TYR A 26 -15.02 -15.41 25.85
CA TYR A 26 -14.39 -16.72 25.76
C TYR A 26 -13.18 -16.75 26.71
N SER A 27 -13.39 -17.33 27.90
CA SER A 27 -12.40 -17.35 28.98
C SER A 27 -11.08 -18.03 28.60
N ASP A 28 -11.15 -19.04 27.72
CA ASP A 28 -10.04 -19.95 27.41
C ASP A 28 -9.31 -19.56 26.10
N ILE A 29 -9.42 -18.29 25.69
CA ILE A 29 -8.59 -17.77 24.59
C ILE A 29 -7.17 -17.50 25.07
N GLU A 30 -6.22 -17.99 24.29
CA GLU A 30 -4.81 -17.61 24.34
C GLU A 30 -4.53 -16.61 23.20
N PHE A 31 -3.81 -15.55 23.53
CA PHE A 31 -3.40 -14.55 22.54
C PHE A 31 -1.89 -14.56 22.35
N ALA A 32 -1.46 -14.37 21.12
CA ALA A 32 -0.09 -14.02 20.79
C ALA A 32 -0.10 -12.80 19.87
N CYS A 33 0.96 -11.99 19.92
CA CYS A 33 1.11 -10.91 18.98
C CYS A 33 2.56 -10.69 18.55
N PHE A 34 2.71 -10.05 17.41
CA PHE A 34 3.99 -9.57 16.88
C PHE A 34 3.79 -8.25 16.14
N SER A 35 4.87 -7.47 16.04
CA SER A 35 4.90 -6.24 15.24
C SER A 35 6.29 -6.03 14.66
N SER A 36 6.38 -5.25 13.58
CA SER A 36 7.65 -4.68 13.14
C SER A 36 8.08 -3.48 13.99
N ASP A 37 7.18 -2.91 14.81
CA ASP A 37 7.47 -1.78 15.69
C ASP A 37 7.48 -2.25 17.16
N ILE A 38 8.65 -2.13 17.79
CA ILE A 38 8.86 -2.53 19.19
C ILE A 38 8.05 -1.69 20.17
N ASP A 39 7.72 -0.44 19.82
CA ASP A 39 6.90 0.39 20.67
C ASP A 39 5.44 -0.05 20.64
N THR A 40 4.99 -0.65 19.53
CA THR A 40 3.67 -1.26 19.44
C THR A 40 3.56 -2.49 20.34
N THR A 41 4.57 -3.37 20.37
CA THR A 41 4.51 -4.61 21.17
C THR A 41 4.46 -4.35 22.67
N LYS A 42 5.10 -3.27 23.15
CA LYS A 42 5.08 -2.87 24.58
C LYS A 42 3.68 -2.65 25.13
N ILE A 43 2.73 -2.23 24.30
CA ILE A 43 1.32 -2.06 24.69
C ILE A 43 0.75 -3.39 25.18
N PHE A 44 1.13 -4.50 24.55
CA PHE A 44 0.63 -5.84 24.84
C PHE A 44 1.43 -6.55 25.94
N GLU A 45 2.75 -6.29 26.03
CA GLU A 45 3.63 -6.84 27.07
C GLU A 45 3.18 -6.47 28.49
N GLY A 46 2.60 -5.28 28.67
CA GLY A 46 2.13 -4.79 29.96
C GLY A 46 0.74 -5.26 30.38
N CYS A 47 0.03 -6.03 29.55
CA CYS A 47 -1.34 -6.44 29.83
C CYS A 47 -1.39 -7.74 30.64
N GLU A 48 -2.02 -7.71 31.81
CA GLU A 48 -2.25 -8.90 32.64
C GLU A 48 -3.49 -9.70 32.20
N ASN A 49 -4.53 -9.04 31.70
CA ASN A 49 -5.76 -9.68 31.23
C ASN A 49 -6.47 -8.85 30.15
N PRO A 50 -6.43 -9.25 28.86
CA PRO A 50 -5.79 -10.46 28.33
C PRO A 50 -4.26 -10.43 28.41
N SER A 51 -3.64 -11.60 28.59
CA SER A 51 -2.18 -11.79 28.51
C SER A 51 -1.76 -12.23 27.11
N PHE A 52 -0.57 -11.83 26.66
CA PHE A 52 -0.09 -12.08 25.30
C PHE A 52 1.28 -12.77 25.29
N SER A 53 1.44 -13.81 24.46
CA SER A 53 2.76 -14.30 24.06
C SER A 53 3.33 -13.42 22.95
N ILE A 54 4.51 -12.83 23.17
CA ILE A 54 5.12 -11.90 22.22
C ILE A 54 6.13 -12.64 21.36
N TYR A 55 6.03 -12.46 20.04
CA TYR A 55 6.96 -13.01 19.07
C TYR A 55 7.68 -11.91 18.31
N ASP A 56 8.95 -12.18 17.97
CA ASP A 56 9.72 -11.43 16.99
C ASP A 56 10.16 -12.37 15.86
N PRO A 57 9.27 -12.64 14.88
CA PRO A 57 9.64 -13.42 13.71
C PRO A 57 10.61 -12.68 12.78
N PHE A 58 10.96 -11.41 13.04
CA PHE A 58 11.69 -10.53 12.11
C PHE A 58 13.15 -10.29 12.49
N ASN A 59 13.64 -11.03 13.49
CA ASN A 59 15.01 -10.93 13.96
C ASN A 59 16.04 -11.11 12.83
N GLU A 60 17.04 -10.21 12.76
CA GLU A 60 18.15 -10.28 11.80
C GLU A 60 18.94 -11.59 11.87
N ALA A 61 18.91 -12.29 13.01
CA ALA A 61 19.46 -13.64 13.16
C ALA A 61 18.87 -14.67 12.17
N ASN A 62 17.72 -14.36 11.56
CA ASN A 62 17.08 -15.21 10.55
C ASN A 62 17.65 -14.97 9.14
N LEU A 63 18.37 -13.87 8.92
CA LEU A 63 18.98 -13.53 7.64
C LEU A 63 20.29 -14.31 7.46
N VAL A 64 20.17 -15.49 6.85
CA VAL A 64 21.30 -16.36 6.53
C VAL A 64 21.58 -16.30 5.04
N PHE A 65 22.82 -15.99 4.66
CA PHE A 65 23.27 -15.97 3.27
C PHE A 65 23.81 -17.34 2.84
N ASP A 66 22.93 -18.33 2.76
CA ASP A 66 23.20 -19.66 2.20
C ASP A 66 22.19 -19.98 1.10
N HIS A 67 22.61 -19.84 -0.16
CA HIS A 67 21.73 -19.98 -1.32
C HIS A 67 21.00 -21.32 -1.34
N GLN A 68 21.73 -22.42 -1.12
CA GLN A 68 21.20 -23.76 -1.32
C GLN A 68 20.14 -24.08 -0.25
N SER A 69 20.43 -23.76 1.01
CA SER A 69 19.49 -23.91 2.12
C SER A 69 18.25 -23.02 1.93
N ASN A 70 18.44 -21.74 1.55
CA ASN A 70 17.34 -20.81 1.34
C ASN A 70 16.43 -21.25 0.17
N MET A 71 17.03 -21.68 -0.95
CA MET A 71 16.27 -22.20 -2.08
C MET A 71 15.51 -23.49 -1.73
N THR A 72 16.07 -24.33 -0.87
CA THR A 72 15.39 -25.56 -0.40
C THR A 72 14.17 -25.18 0.44
N LEU A 73 14.33 -24.28 1.42
CA LEU A 73 13.22 -23.77 2.23
C LEU A 73 12.12 -23.11 1.40
N ILE A 74 12.50 -22.30 0.39
CA ILE A 74 11.55 -21.66 -0.52
C ILE A 74 10.76 -22.71 -1.30
N LYS A 75 11.43 -23.74 -1.84
CA LYS A 75 10.72 -24.81 -2.57
C LYS A 75 9.75 -25.57 -1.67
N GLU A 76 10.17 -25.93 -0.47
CA GLU A 76 9.30 -26.58 0.52
C GLU A 76 8.08 -25.70 0.85
N PHE A 77 8.27 -24.39 0.99
CA PHE A 77 7.19 -23.43 1.18
C PHE A 77 6.25 -23.34 -0.03
N GLU A 78 6.79 -23.26 -1.26
CA GLU A 78 6.00 -23.20 -2.48
C GLU A 78 5.21 -24.50 -2.70
N GLU A 79 5.78 -25.66 -2.37
CA GLU A 79 5.12 -26.96 -2.40
C GLU A 79 4.01 -27.07 -1.33
N PHE A 80 4.29 -26.59 -0.11
CA PHE A 80 3.31 -26.60 0.99
C PHE A 80 2.12 -25.68 0.72
N THR A 81 2.37 -24.49 0.17
CA THR A 81 1.33 -23.45 0.01
C THR A 81 0.69 -23.42 -1.38
N GLY A 82 1.36 -23.96 -2.39
CA GLY A 82 0.96 -23.84 -3.79
C GLY A 82 1.14 -22.43 -4.39
N VAL A 83 1.83 -21.51 -3.69
CA VAL A 83 2.01 -20.11 -4.12
C VAL A 83 3.50 -19.83 -4.36
N THR A 84 3.82 -19.18 -5.49
CA THR A 84 5.21 -18.83 -5.81
C THR A 84 5.67 -17.55 -5.13
N ILE A 85 6.93 -17.51 -4.70
CA ILE A 85 7.49 -16.32 -4.03
C ILE A 85 7.65 -15.14 -4.98
N TRP A 86 7.74 -15.38 -6.29
CA TRP A 86 7.96 -14.30 -7.28
C TRP A 86 6.77 -13.35 -7.39
N LYS A 87 5.55 -13.88 -7.26
CA LYS A 87 4.34 -13.04 -7.16
C LYS A 87 4.38 -12.18 -5.89
N MET A 88 4.93 -12.72 -4.80
CA MET A 88 5.05 -12.00 -3.55
C MET A 88 6.08 -10.87 -3.64
N ILE A 89 7.26 -11.17 -4.18
CA ILE A 89 8.33 -10.18 -4.40
C ILE A 89 7.85 -9.06 -5.32
N ALA A 90 7.07 -9.37 -6.37
CA ALA A 90 6.52 -8.35 -7.24
C ALA A 90 5.63 -7.34 -6.48
N ALA A 91 4.77 -7.82 -5.58
CA ALA A 91 3.87 -6.99 -4.79
C ALA A 91 4.55 -6.27 -3.60
N ASP A 92 5.78 -6.62 -3.25
CA ASP A 92 6.46 -6.06 -2.07
C ASP A 92 6.97 -4.62 -2.30
N ARG A 93 6.77 -3.73 -1.31
CA ARG A 93 7.18 -2.31 -1.38
C ARG A 93 8.62 -2.04 -0.92
N LEU A 94 9.28 -3.01 -0.32
CA LEU A 94 10.62 -2.90 0.28
C LEU A 94 11.70 -3.49 -0.64
N ILE A 95 11.59 -4.78 -0.92
CA ILE A 95 12.51 -5.57 -1.74
C ILE A 95 12.01 -5.79 -3.18
N GLY A 96 10.73 -5.49 -3.46
CA GLY A 96 10.17 -5.65 -4.78
C GLY A 96 10.78 -4.72 -5.83
N TRP A 97 10.83 -5.22 -7.07
CA TRP A 97 11.48 -4.54 -8.20
C TRP A 97 10.67 -3.34 -8.72
N ASN A 98 9.37 -3.29 -8.48
CA ASN A 98 8.49 -2.42 -9.26
C ASN A 98 8.61 -0.91 -8.97
N ASP A 99 9.33 -0.53 -7.91
CA ASP A 99 9.59 0.87 -7.57
C ASP A 99 10.94 1.41 -8.08
N HIS A 100 11.65 0.69 -8.97
CA HIS A 100 12.78 1.31 -9.72
C HIS A 100 12.30 2.50 -10.58
N VAL A 101 10.98 2.60 -10.80
CA VAL A 101 10.32 3.59 -11.67
C VAL A 101 9.42 4.59 -10.90
N GLY A 102 9.38 4.57 -9.54
CA GLY A 102 8.39 5.30 -8.73
C GLY A 102 8.95 6.03 -7.50
N ASN A 103 8.05 6.68 -6.73
CA ASN A 103 8.31 7.94 -5.99
C ASN A 103 8.86 7.85 -4.59
N TYR A 104 8.88 6.66 -4.02
CA TYR A 104 9.53 6.49 -2.74
C TYR A 104 10.93 5.97 -3.01
N GLY A 105 11.92 6.65 -2.44
CA GLY A 105 13.17 5.96 -2.17
C GLY A 105 12.78 4.75 -1.31
N THR A 106 12.85 3.55 -1.87
CA THR A 106 12.81 2.34 -1.07
C THR A 106 13.94 2.48 -0.04
N TYR A 107 13.69 2.10 1.22
CA TYR A 107 14.72 2.13 2.27
C TYR A 107 15.88 1.15 2.01
N ILE A 108 15.79 0.36 0.93
CA ILE A 108 16.77 -0.61 0.48
C ILE A 108 17.45 -0.08 -0.78
N GLU A 109 18.78 -0.15 -0.80
CA GLU A 109 19.59 0.24 -1.95
C GLU A 109 19.16 -0.52 -3.22
N GLU A 110 19.18 0.16 -4.36
CA GLU A 110 18.87 -0.46 -5.65
C GLU A 110 19.76 -1.69 -5.94
N SER A 111 21.05 -1.61 -5.61
CA SER A 111 22.02 -2.71 -5.72
C SER A 111 21.53 -3.99 -5.04
N LEU A 112 20.96 -3.88 -3.83
CA LEU A 112 20.45 -5.02 -3.06
C LEU A 112 19.16 -5.59 -3.66
N ARG A 113 18.30 -4.74 -4.25
CA ARG A 113 17.11 -5.20 -4.97
C ARG A 113 17.46 -5.91 -6.28
N GLN A 114 18.62 -5.62 -6.85
CA GLN A 114 19.15 -6.31 -8.03
C GLN A 114 19.90 -7.60 -7.68
N ASP A 115 20.27 -7.77 -6.41
CA ASP A 115 20.97 -8.96 -5.93
C ASP A 115 19.98 -10.09 -5.63
N ARG A 116 19.96 -11.08 -6.53
CA ARG A 116 19.15 -12.29 -6.38
C ARG A 116 19.45 -13.03 -5.07
N GLU A 117 20.69 -13.08 -4.62
CA GLU A 117 21.08 -13.77 -3.39
C GLU A 117 20.48 -13.08 -2.17
N TYR A 118 20.54 -11.74 -2.15
CA TYR A 118 19.91 -10.93 -1.11
C TYR A 118 18.39 -11.14 -1.07
N LEU A 119 17.71 -11.07 -2.22
CA LEU A 119 16.26 -11.25 -2.30
C LEU A 119 15.84 -12.63 -1.77
N ILE A 120 16.53 -13.68 -2.20
CA ILE A 120 16.29 -15.05 -1.77
C ILE A 120 16.51 -15.20 -0.26
N ALA A 121 17.61 -14.66 0.26
CA ALA A 121 17.89 -14.68 1.69
C ALA A 121 16.84 -13.92 2.51
N LYS A 122 16.36 -12.78 2.01
CA LYS A 122 15.35 -11.98 2.71
C LYS A 122 13.99 -12.67 2.75
N VAL A 123 13.54 -13.26 1.64
CA VAL A 123 12.29 -14.04 1.61
C VAL A 123 12.39 -15.29 2.49
N ALA A 124 13.49 -16.04 2.40
CA ALA A 124 13.72 -17.23 3.23
C ALA A 124 13.75 -16.89 4.73
N SER A 125 14.31 -15.74 5.10
CA SER A 125 14.32 -15.23 6.48
C SER A 125 12.89 -15.00 7.01
N GLU A 126 12.01 -14.34 6.23
CA GLU A 126 10.61 -14.13 6.62
C GLU A 126 9.85 -15.47 6.74
N ILE A 127 10.04 -16.40 5.78
CA ILE A 127 9.44 -17.75 5.84
C ILE A 127 9.87 -18.48 7.12
N ARG A 128 11.17 -18.47 7.44
CA ARG A 128 11.74 -19.14 8.62
C ARG A 128 11.21 -18.55 9.92
N GLY A 129 11.16 -17.21 10.01
CA GLY A 129 10.63 -16.49 11.16
C GLY A 129 9.17 -16.82 11.42
N ILE A 130 8.33 -16.66 10.39
CA ILE A 130 6.90 -16.90 10.48
C ILE A 130 6.60 -18.37 10.74
N SER A 131 7.25 -19.30 10.05
CA SER A 131 7.01 -20.73 10.23
C SER A 131 7.34 -21.19 11.65
N ARG A 132 8.42 -20.70 12.26
CA ARG A 132 8.74 -21.00 13.67
C ARG A 132 7.67 -20.49 14.62
N MET A 133 7.22 -19.24 14.44
CA MET A 133 6.15 -18.67 15.25
C MET A 133 4.84 -19.46 15.11
N PHE A 134 4.45 -19.84 13.89
CA PHE A 134 3.25 -20.65 13.65
C PHE A 134 3.36 -22.05 14.26
N ASN A 135 4.52 -22.69 14.14
CA ASN A 135 4.76 -24.03 14.71
C ASN A 135 4.78 -24.04 16.23
N ASP A 136 5.27 -22.96 16.86
CA ASP A 136 5.31 -22.80 18.30
C ASP A 136 3.93 -22.47 18.88
N PHE A 137 3.30 -21.40 18.39
CA PHE A 137 2.02 -20.94 18.93
C PHE A 137 0.84 -21.82 18.50
N LYS A 138 0.84 -22.30 17.25
CA LYS A 138 -0.24 -23.06 16.59
C LYS A 138 -1.58 -22.32 16.61
N PRO A 139 -1.70 -21.17 15.93
CA PRO A 139 -2.92 -20.38 15.94
C PRO A 139 -4.10 -21.11 15.29
N ASP A 140 -5.30 -20.93 15.83
CA ASP A 140 -6.56 -21.29 15.16
C ASP A 140 -7.03 -20.14 14.24
N ILE A 141 -6.75 -18.90 14.66
CA ILE A 141 -7.13 -17.66 13.99
C ILE A 141 -5.90 -16.75 13.91
N PHE A 142 -5.72 -16.11 12.77
CA PHE A 142 -4.77 -15.03 12.55
C PHE A 142 -5.49 -13.74 12.18
N ILE A 143 -5.23 -12.67 12.93
CA ILE A 143 -5.74 -11.31 12.68
C ILE A 143 -4.56 -10.45 12.19
N PRO A 144 -4.43 -10.20 10.88
CA PRO A 144 -3.34 -9.40 10.31
C PRO A 144 -3.51 -7.90 10.60
N ALA A 145 -2.41 -7.15 10.55
CA ALA A 145 -2.50 -5.69 10.50
C ALA A 145 -2.98 -5.24 9.10
N GLN A 146 -3.83 -4.23 9.05
CA GLN A 146 -4.34 -3.70 7.79
C GLN A 146 -3.26 -2.89 7.04
N CYS A 147 -3.28 -2.94 5.70
CA CYS A 147 -2.45 -2.13 4.80
C CYS A 147 -0.93 -2.39 4.86
N MET A 148 -0.51 -3.55 5.36
CA MET A 148 0.89 -3.97 5.37
C MET A 148 1.45 -4.16 3.95
N GLY A 149 2.74 -3.86 3.77
CA GLY A 149 3.32 -3.59 2.45
C GLY A 149 4.43 -4.53 1.99
N SER A 150 4.70 -5.64 2.68
CA SER A 150 5.82 -6.55 2.35
C SER A 150 5.38 -7.97 1.96
N VAL A 151 6.30 -8.77 1.42
CA VAL A 151 6.15 -10.19 1.04
C VAL A 151 5.52 -11.00 2.15
N ARG A 152 5.78 -10.58 3.40
CA ARG A 152 5.24 -11.15 4.62
C ARG A 152 3.73 -11.31 4.60
N VAL A 153 3.00 -10.33 4.07
CA VAL A 153 1.54 -10.37 4.05
C VAL A 153 1.05 -11.60 3.29
N LEU A 154 1.70 -11.88 2.15
CA LEU A 154 1.38 -13.03 1.30
C LEU A 154 1.92 -14.34 1.89
N ILE A 155 3.08 -14.32 2.56
CA ILE A 155 3.60 -15.49 3.29
C ILE A 155 2.63 -15.90 4.40
N LEU A 156 2.19 -14.94 5.23
CA LEU A 156 1.24 -15.18 6.33
C LEU A 156 -0.09 -15.73 5.80
N GLU A 157 -0.66 -15.10 4.78
CA GLU A 157 -1.91 -15.58 4.18
C GLU A 157 -1.76 -17.00 3.62
N SER A 158 -0.65 -17.27 2.92
CA SER A 158 -0.37 -18.58 2.30
C SER A 158 -0.20 -19.67 3.36
N ILE A 159 0.52 -19.40 4.46
CA ILE A 159 0.67 -20.33 5.58
C ILE A 159 -0.67 -20.56 6.26
N CYS A 160 -1.49 -19.51 6.45
CA CYS A 160 -2.81 -19.66 7.04
C CYS A 160 -3.69 -20.61 6.23
N LYS A 161 -3.77 -20.39 4.90
CA LYS A 161 -4.55 -21.23 3.99
C LYS A 161 -4.06 -22.69 4.00
N ALA A 162 -2.76 -22.91 3.90
CA ALA A 162 -2.17 -24.25 3.86
C ALA A 162 -2.30 -25.01 5.20
N SER A 163 -2.25 -24.28 6.32
CA SER A 163 -2.35 -24.86 7.67
C SER A 163 -3.78 -24.95 8.21
N GLY A 164 -4.77 -24.45 7.47
CA GLY A 164 -6.17 -24.39 7.92
C GLY A 164 -6.46 -23.33 9.00
N VAL A 165 -5.55 -22.38 9.21
CA VAL A 165 -5.73 -21.25 10.15
C VAL A 165 -6.65 -20.22 9.51
N LYS A 166 -7.62 -19.71 10.27
CA LYS A 166 -8.54 -18.67 9.77
C LYS A 166 -7.84 -17.32 9.69
N TYR A 167 -7.62 -16.82 8.49
CA TYR A 167 -7.17 -15.45 8.24
C TYR A 167 -8.37 -14.51 8.33
N LEU A 168 -8.41 -13.61 9.32
CA LEU A 168 -9.55 -12.71 9.56
C LEU A 168 -9.06 -11.26 9.62
N LEU A 169 -9.15 -10.54 8.51
CA LEU A 169 -8.77 -9.14 8.39
C LEU A 169 -9.98 -8.22 8.64
N PRO A 170 -10.05 -7.52 9.78
CA PRO A 170 -11.10 -6.54 10.03
C PRO A 170 -10.91 -5.34 9.09
N THR A 171 -11.98 -4.90 8.45
CA THR A 171 -11.99 -3.68 7.63
C THR A 171 -13.22 -2.85 7.97
N SER A 172 -13.09 -1.53 7.87
CA SER A 172 -14.21 -0.60 8.00
C SER A 172 -14.70 -0.16 6.62
N SER A 173 -16.00 0.11 6.56
CA SER A 173 -16.63 0.86 5.50
C SER A 173 -16.27 2.33 5.64
N ARG A 174 -16.15 3.03 4.51
CA ARG A 174 -16.03 4.49 4.48
C ARG A 174 -17.37 5.19 4.73
N ILE A 175 -18.46 4.42 4.77
CA ILE A 175 -19.84 4.88 4.94
C ILE A 175 -20.42 4.29 6.23
N SER A 176 -20.94 5.16 7.10
CA SER A 176 -21.73 4.82 8.29
C SER A 176 -21.03 3.95 9.34
N ASP A 177 -19.69 4.05 9.45
CA ASP A 177 -18.89 3.26 10.39
C ASP A 177 -19.23 1.75 10.40
N LEU A 178 -19.61 1.21 9.25
CA LEU A 178 -19.90 -0.22 9.13
C LEU A 178 -18.58 -1.01 9.14
N HIS A 179 -18.62 -2.25 9.62
CA HIS A 179 -17.44 -3.09 9.73
C HIS A 179 -17.70 -4.43 9.04
N ARG A 180 -16.65 -5.00 8.44
CA ARG A 180 -16.68 -6.35 7.88
C ARG A 180 -15.36 -7.07 8.17
N ILE A 181 -15.39 -8.38 8.05
CA ILE A 181 -14.21 -9.23 8.16
C ILE A 181 -13.95 -9.84 6.79
N SER A 182 -12.74 -9.63 6.25
CA SER A 182 -12.26 -10.30 5.06
C SER A 182 -11.48 -11.56 5.43
N GLU A 183 -11.66 -12.62 4.66
CA GLU A 183 -10.92 -13.87 4.84
C GLU A 183 -9.65 -13.97 3.97
N ASN A 184 -9.29 -12.88 3.28
CA ASN A 184 -8.13 -12.84 2.41
C ASN A 184 -7.45 -11.46 2.40
N VAL A 185 -6.21 -11.45 1.93
CA VAL A 185 -5.36 -10.27 1.73
C VAL A 185 -5.98 -9.30 0.72
N MET A 186 -6.74 -9.81 -0.23
CA MET A 186 -7.32 -9.01 -1.31
C MET A 186 -8.51 -8.16 -0.84
N CYS A 187 -8.99 -8.35 0.40
CA CYS A 187 -10.17 -7.68 0.93
C CYS A 187 -11.41 -7.87 0.03
N LEU A 188 -11.51 -9.00 -0.68
CA LEU A 188 -12.64 -9.27 -1.58
C LEU A 188 -13.93 -9.52 -0.80
N SER A 189 -15.07 -9.34 -1.45
CA SER A 189 -16.38 -9.73 -0.90
C SER A 189 -17.04 -10.68 -1.89
N PRO A 190 -16.87 -12.00 -1.71
CA PRO A 190 -17.45 -13.00 -2.61
C PRO A 190 -18.97 -12.84 -2.77
N GLU A 191 -19.64 -12.29 -1.77
CA GLU A 191 -21.08 -11.97 -1.81
C GLU A 191 -21.39 -10.89 -2.84
N ILE A 192 -20.57 -9.83 -2.88
CA ILE A 192 -20.71 -8.74 -3.87
C ILE A 192 -20.41 -9.28 -5.26
N ASP A 193 -19.35 -10.08 -5.42
CA ASP A 193 -18.98 -10.66 -6.72
C ASP A 193 -20.12 -11.55 -7.26
N LYS A 194 -20.70 -12.39 -6.39
CA LYS A 194 -21.84 -13.25 -6.74
C LYS A 194 -23.09 -12.46 -7.13
N ASP A 195 -23.42 -11.40 -6.37
CA ASP A 195 -24.57 -10.56 -6.66
C ASP A 195 -24.37 -9.81 -7.98
N TYR A 196 -23.15 -9.30 -8.23
CA TYR A 196 -22.77 -8.66 -9.48
C TYR A 196 -22.93 -9.60 -10.67
N GLU A 197 -22.37 -10.81 -10.61
CA GLU A 197 -22.50 -11.81 -11.68
C GLU A 197 -23.97 -12.16 -11.96
N SER A 198 -24.77 -12.38 -10.91
CA SER A 198 -26.22 -12.63 -11.04
C SER A 198 -26.96 -11.48 -11.73
N LEU A 199 -26.63 -10.22 -11.41
CA LEU A 199 -27.23 -9.05 -12.05
C LEU A 199 -26.82 -8.92 -13.52
N MET A 200 -25.56 -9.20 -13.84
CA MET A 200 -25.04 -9.22 -15.22
C MET A 200 -25.75 -10.28 -16.06
N GLU A 201 -25.90 -11.51 -15.54
CA GLU A 201 -26.59 -12.60 -16.23
C GLU A 201 -28.07 -12.29 -16.50
N LYS A 202 -28.74 -11.65 -15.54
CA LYS A 202 -30.15 -11.24 -15.68
C LYS A 202 -30.34 -10.03 -16.60
N ASN A 203 -29.26 -9.34 -16.96
CA ASN A 203 -29.27 -8.06 -17.67
C ASN A 203 -30.16 -7.01 -16.98
N ASP A 204 -30.23 -7.05 -15.65
CA ASP A 204 -31.14 -6.23 -14.82
C ASP A 204 -30.50 -4.92 -14.36
N ILE A 205 -29.38 -4.53 -14.98
CA ILE A 205 -28.56 -3.38 -14.59
C ILE A 205 -29.33 -2.06 -14.75
N GLN A 206 -30.28 -2.01 -15.70
CA GLN A 206 -31.07 -0.80 -15.97
C GLN A 206 -32.19 -0.55 -14.95
N SER A 207 -32.59 -1.56 -14.16
CA SER A 207 -33.68 -1.43 -13.18
C SER A 207 -33.22 -0.98 -11.80
N CYS A 208 -31.90 -0.76 -11.59
CA CYS A 208 -31.19 -0.43 -10.34
C CYS A 208 -31.66 0.87 -9.63
N SER A 209 -32.97 1.00 -9.44
CA SER A 209 -33.66 2.03 -8.69
C SER A 209 -33.23 2.01 -7.23
N GLU A 210 -32.99 0.83 -6.66
CA GLU A 210 -32.43 0.68 -5.31
C GLU A 210 -31.00 1.22 -5.21
N GLY A 211 -30.13 0.87 -6.16
CA GLY A 211 -28.76 1.38 -6.20
C GLY A 211 -28.71 2.90 -6.41
N LYS A 212 -29.59 3.42 -7.29
CA LYS A 212 -29.74 4.86 -7.51
C LYS A 212 -30.26 5.57 -6.25
N LYS A 213 -31.29 5.01 -5.62
CA LYS A 213 -31.82 5.52 -4.35
C LYS A 213 -30.74 5.52 -3.27
N LEU A 214 -30.00 4.43 -3.10
CA LEU A 214 -28.90 4.38 -2.13
C LEU A 214 -27.83 5.45 -2.41
N HIS A 215 -27.46 5.65 -3.68
CA HIS A 215 -26.53 6.71 -4.06
C HIS A 215 -27.08 8.11 -3.74
N ASP A 216 -28.37 8.34 -4.01
CA ASP A 216 -29.03 9.61 -3.73
C ASP A 216 -29.17 9.85 -2.21
N ASP A 217 -29.55 8.82 -1.44
CA ASP A 217 -29.60 8.82 0.03
C ASP A 217 -28.21 9.13 0.63
N ILE A 218 -27.15 8.52 0.10
CA ILE A 218 -25.76 8.81 0.52
C ILE A 218 -25.41 10.27 0.23
N LYS A 219 -25.79 10.81 -0.94
CA LYS A 219 -25.47 12.20 -1.33
C LYS A 219 -26.24 13.24 -0.54
N GLU A 220 -27.53 13.02 -0.28
CA GLU A 220 -28.38 13.98 0.43
C GLU A 220 -28.02 14.08 1.91
N ASP A 221 -27.58 12.98 2.53
CA ASP A 221 -27.31 12.90 3.97
C ASP A 221 -25.83 12.65 4.33
N PHE A 222 -24.91 13.02 3.43
CA PHE A 222 -23.48 12.72 3.56
C PHE A 222 -22.85 13.27 4.85
N SER A 223 -23.44 14.31 5.46
CA SER A 223 -22.97 14.91 6.72
C SER A 223 -23.41 14.18 7.99
N ASN A 224 -24.49 13.40 7.95
CA ASN A 224 -24.99 12.67 9.13
C ASN A 224 -24.55 11.20 9.17
N LEU A 225 -24.05 10.68 8.05
CA LEU A 225 -23.39 9.38 8.02
C LEU A 225 -22.00 9.58 8.67
N GLY A 226 -21.79 9.03 9.87
CA GLY A 226 -20.47 9.00 10.50
C GLY A 226 -19.46 8.44 9.51
N ASN A 227 -18.64 9.33 8.96
CA ASN A 227 -17.77 9.03 7.82
C ASN A 227 -16.35 9.46 8.20
N PHE A 228 -15.45 8.49 8.24
CA PHE A 228 -14.03 8.75 8.50
C PHE A 228 -13.43 9.79 7.54
N ASP A 229 -13.89 9.84 6.28
CA ASP A 229 -13.32 10.70 5.24
C ASP A 229 -13.87 12.14 5.20
N THR A 230 -15.02 12.46 5.84
CA THR A 230 -15.61 13.81 5.77
C THR A 230 -14.71 14.86 6.43
N ASP A 231 -13.99 14.47 7.48
CA ASP A 231 -13.00 15.31 8.16
C ASP A 231 -11.70 15.48 7.33
N TYR A 232 -11.50 14.63 6.32
CA TYR A 232 -10.32 14.59 5.46
C TYR A 232 -10.61 15.00 4.00
N LEU A 233 -11.71 15.70 3.72
CA LEU A 233 -12.04 16.29 2.41
C LEU A 233 -11.14 17.49 2.02
N LYS A 234 -9.89 17.50 2.47
CA LYS A 234 -8.94 18.53 2.06
C LYS A 234 -8.62 18.32 0.59
N THR A 235 -9.15 19.19 -0.26
CA THR A 235 -8.70 19.27 -1.65
C THR A 235 -7.21 19.61 -1.66
N TYR A 236 -6.46 18.97 -2.55
CA TYR A 236 -5.00 19.18 -2.69
C TYR A 236 -4.60 20.61 -3.10
N GLY A 237 -5.55 21.50 -3.37
CA GLY A 237 -5.27 22.90 -3.73
C GLY A 237 -4.62 23.06 -5.10
N LEU A 238 -4.70 22.04 -5.94
CA LEU A 238 -4.20 22.03 -7.32
C LEU A 238 -4.90 23.11 -8.15
N PHE A 239 -4.16 23.73 -9.05
CA PHE A 239 -4.63 24.77 -9.96
C PHE A 239 -4.11 24.50 -11.37
N GLU A 240 -4.86 24.92 -12.37
CA GLU A 240 -4.43 24.85 -13.77
C GLU A 240 -3.50 26.02 -14.10
N ILE A 241 -2.41 25.73 -14.82
CA ILE A 241 -1.43 26.72 -15.28
C ILE A 241 -1.93 27.29 -16.60
N ASN A 242 -2.52 28.49 -16.54
CA ASN A 242 -3.11 29.14 -17.70
C ASN A 242 -2.25 30.28 -18.26
N ASN A 243 -1.44 30.89 -17.39
CA ASN A 243 -0.64 32.06 -17.70
C ASN A 243 0.70 32.08 -16.93
N TRP A 244 1.50 33.12 -17.18
CA TRP A 244 2.82 33.28 -16.57
C TRP A 244 2.78 33.53 -15.05
N MET A 245 1.69 34.08 -14.51
CA MET A 245 1.54 34.27 -13.05
C MET A 245 1.36 32.93 -12.35
N ASP A 246 0.59 32.02 -12.94
CA ASP A 246 0.42 30.64 -12.43
C ASP A 246 1.75 29.89 -12.46
N SER A 247 2.53 30.08 -13.53
CA SER A 247 3.89 29.54 -13.64
C SER A 247 4.83 30.09 -12.56
N LEU A 248 4.76 31.39 -12.28
CA LEU A 248 5.53 32.01 -11.20
C LEU A 248 5.08 31.54 -9.83
N ARG A 249 3.77 31.34 -9.63
CA ARG A 249 3.24 30.76 -8.39
C ARG A 249 3.85 29.39 -8.16
N LEU A 250 3.80 28.49 -9.16
CA LEU A 250 4.41 27.17 -9.04
C LEU A 250 5.92 27.24 -8.75
N LEU A 251 6.64 28.14 -9.44
CA LEU A 251 8.07 28.35 -9.19
C LEU A 251 8.31 28.88 -7.76
N SER A 252 7.46 29.75 -7.24
CA SER A 252 7.56 30.29 -5.89
C SER A 252 7.30 29.21 -4.82
N GLU A 253 6.36 28.29 -5.07
CA GLU A 253 6.10 27.12 -4.22
C GLU A 253 7.33 26.21 -4.18
N TYR A 254 7.95 25.95 -5.34
CA TYR A 254 9.20 25.19 -5.43
C TYR A 254 10.35 25.87 -4.67
N ILE A 255 10.60 27.16 -4.90
CA ILE A 255 11.66 27.91 -4.20
C ILE A 255 11.43 27.89 -2.68
N SER A 256 10.19 28.08 -2.25
CA SER A 256 9.82 28.03 -0.82
C SER A 256 10.12 26.68 -0.20
N ALA A 257 9.81 25.57 -0.90
CA ALA A 257 10.15 24.22 -0.46
C ALA A 257 11.68 24.04 -0.35
N GLN A 258 12.46 24.57 -1.29
CA GLN A 258 13.93 24.50 -1.22
C GLN A 258 14.49 25.28 -0.02
N LEU A 259 13.92 26.45 0.29
CA LEU A 259 14.31 27.22 1.47
C LEU A 259 14.03 26.45 2.78
N ILE A 260 12.93 25.69 2.85
CA ILE A 260 12.63 24.82 4.00
C ILE A 260 13.68 23.71 4.11
N ASN A 261 14.05 23.06 3.01
CA ASN A 261 15.09 22.02 3.01
C ASN A 261 16.44 22.57 3.49
N ILE A 262 16.83 23.76 3.02
CA ILE A 262 18.07 24.44 3.47
C ILE A 262 18.02 24.73 4.97
N LYS A 263 16.90 25.25 5.48
CA LYS A 263 16.70 25.49 6.93
C LYS A 263 16.76 24.18 7.74
N SER A 264 16.21 23.09 7.20
CA SER A 264 16.27 21.77 7.84
C SER A 264 17.71 21.24 7.89
N LEU A 265 18.45 21.36 6.78
CA LEU A 265 19.86 21.00 6.69
C LEU A 265 20.70 21.78 7.71
N THR A 266 20.55 23.11 7.77
CA THR A 266 21.30 23.93 8.75
C THR A 266 20.98 23.55 10.18
N LYS A 267 19.70 23.31 10.52
CA LYS A 267 19.28 22.83 11.85
C LYS A 267 19.91 21.47 12.18
N ASN A 268 19.94 20.53 11.25
CA ASN A 268 20.51 19.20 11.46
C ASN A 268 22.04 19.24 11.59
N ILE A 269 22.73 20.10 10.83
CA ILE A 269 24.17 20.33 10.99
C ILE A 269 24.48 20.94 12.36
N ILE A 270 23.70 21.93 12.82
CA ILE A 270 23.87 22.48 14.18
C ILE A 270 23.65 21.39 15.23
N LYS A 271 22.62 20.55 15.07
CA LYS A 271 22.34 19.42 15.97
C LYS A 271 23.45 18.37 15.96
N LEU A 272 24.11 18.15 14.82
CA LEU A 272 25.27 17.26 14.73
C LEU A 272 26.45 17.80 15.55
N VAL A 273 26.72 19.11 15.47
CA VAL A 273 27.78 19.76 16.25
C VAL A 273 27.48 19.72 17.75
N THR A 274 26.21 19.78 18.15
CA THR A 274 25.80 19.77 19.56
C THR A 274 25.46 18.38 20.13
N SER A 275 25.22 17.38 19.28
CA SER A 275 24.86 16.02 19.70
C SER A 275 25.51 14.96 18.81
N SER A 276 26.28 14.06 19.43
CA SER A 276 27.11 13.02 18.79
C SER A 276 26.32 11.86 18.14
N LYS A 277 25.02 12.02 17.85
CA LYS A 277 24.13 10.90 17.49
C LYS A 277 23.76 10.79 16.00
N SER A 278 24.10 11.76 15.17
CA SER A 278 23.76 11.75 13.74
C SER A 278 25.01 11.55 12.87
N ASP A 279 24.92 10.88 11.73
CA ASP A 279 25.99 10.83 10.73
C ASP A 279 25.76 11.92 9.67
N ILE A 280 26.80 12.71 9.36
CA ILE A 280 26.76 13.75 8.33
C ILE A 280 26.37 13.19 6.96
N LYS A 281 26.77 11.94 6.64
CA LYS A 281 26.39 11.28 5.38
C LYS A 281 24.88 11.11 5.29
N THR A 282 24.25 10.67 6.39
CA THR A 282 22.80 10.50 6.47
C THR A 282 22.08 11.85 6.30
N ILE A 283 22.58 12.91 6.94
CA ILE A 283 22.01 14.26 6.81
C ILE A 283 22.07 14.75 5.36
N LEU A 284 23.23 14.62 4.70
CA LEU A 284 23.42 15.02 3.31
C LEU A 284 22.55 14.18 2.36
N HIS A 285 22.45 12.88 2.60
CA HIS A 285 21.62 11.98 1.79
C HIS A 285 20.13 12.36 1.87
N ILE A 286 19.59 12.58 3.07
CA ILE A 286 18.21 13.05 3.27
C ILE A 286 17.99 14.37 2.54
N PHE A 287 18.93 15.31 2.63
CA PHE A 287 18.83 16.58 1.93
C PHE A 287 18.79 16.40 0.40
N TRP A 288 19.69 15.58 -0.16
CA TRP A 288 19.71 15.25 -1.59
C TRP A 288 18.42 14.60 -2.07
N ILE A 289 17.86 13.66 -1.30
CA ILE A 289 16.56 13.05 -1.60
C ILE A 289 15.47 14.13 -1.64
N SER A 290 15.43 15.02 -0.64
CA SER A 290 14.45 16.10 -0.59
C SER A 290 14.56 17.06 -1.78
N LEU A 291 15.78 17.40 -2.23
CA LEU A 291 15.97 18.20 -3.44
C LEU A 291 15.40 17.48 -4.67
N THR A 292 15.73 16.19 -4.82
CA THR A 292 15.35 15.36 -5.96
C THR A 292 13.83 15.21 -6.05
N ILE A 293 13.18 14.84 -4.94
CA ILE A 293 11.73 14.66 -4.86
C ILE A 293 11.01 15.97 -5.21
N GLN A 294 11.46 17.11 -4.69
CA GLN A 294 10.81 18.40 -4.98
C GLN A 294 11.04 18.88 -6.42
N SER A 295 12.20 18.59 -7.00
CA SER A 295 12.46 18.87 -8.41
C SER A 295 11.56 18.02 -9.31
N LEU A 296 11.40 16.74 -8.98
CA LEU A 296 10.50 15.83 -9.66
C LEU A 296 9.05 16.30 -9.56
N GLY A 297 8.61 16.69 -8.37
CA GLY A 297 7.27 17.22 -8.13
C GLY A 297 6.97 18.49 -8.90
N TYR A 298 7.92 19.43 -8.93
CA TYR A 298 7.81 20.62 -9.76
C TYR A 298 7.68 20.28 -11.26
N SER A 299 8.51 19.36 -11.76
CA SER A 299 8.44 18.90 -13.16
C SER A 299 7.08 18.26 -13.47
N ASN A 300 6.57 17.43 -12.56
CA ASN A 300 5.29 16.76 -12.69
C ASN A 300 4.13 17.73 -12.72
N LYS A 301 4.06 18.63 -11.74
CA LYS A 301 3.04 19.69 -11.68
C LYS A 301 3.09 20.56 -12.93
N LYS A 302 4.28 20.94 -13.39
CA LYS A 302 4.43 21.75 -14.60
C LYS A 302 3.85 21.07 -15.85
N VAL A 303 3.99 19.75 -15.96
CA VAL A 303 3.43 18.99 -17.10
C VAL A 303 1.94 18.76 -16.90
N ALA A 304 1.53 18.17 -15.78
CA ALA A 304 0.15 17.71 -15.55
C ALA A 304 -0.86 18.83 -15.30
N LEU A 305 -0.41 19.99 -14.80
CA LEU A 305 -1.28 21.15 -14.58
C LEU A 305 -1.24 22.13 -15.76
N ASP A 306 -0.44 21.88 -16.79
CA ASP A 306 -0.50 22.70 -18.00
C ASP A 306 -1.86 22.49 -18.68
N LYS A 307 -2.50 23.58 -19.11
CA LYS A 307 -3.79 23.53 -19.81
C LYS A 307 -3.78 22.66 -21.08
N SER A 308 -2.61 22.36 -21.64
CA SER A 308 -2.43 21.50 -22.81
C SER A 308 -2.11 20.04 -22.49
N PHE A 309 -2.03 19.68 -21.20
CA PHE A 309 -1.65 18.34 -20.75
C PHE A 309 -2.50 17.21 -21.34
N GLY A 310 -3.80 17.47 -21.50
CA GLY A 310 -4.74 16.51 -22.08
C GLY A 310 -5.93 17.21 -22.70
N LYS A 311 -6.75 16.42 -23.41
CA LYS A 311 -8.02 16.87 -23.98
C LYS A 311 -9.12 15.92 -23.56
N LEU A 312 -10.31 16.47 -23.31
CA LEU A 312 -11.51 15.67 -23.15
C LEU A 312 -11.89 15.01 -24.48
N PRO A 313 -12.58 13.86 -24.46
CA PRO A 313 -13.12 13.25 -25.67
C PRO A 313 -14.07 14.22 -26.37
N ASP A 314 -14.05 14.22 -27.71
CA ASP A 314 -15.03 14.95 -28.51
C ASP A 314 -16.44 14.38 -28.32
N ASP A 315 -17.47 15.18 -28.60
CA ASP A 315 -18.87 14.74 -28.50
C ASP A 315 -19.13 13.50 -29.36
N GLY A 316 -19.62 12.43 -28.73
CA GLY A 316 -19.90 11.15 -29.39
C GLY A 316 -18.69 10.23 -29.58
N GLN A 317 -17.47 10.67 -29.25
CA GLN A 317 -16.28 9.81 -29.24
C GLN A 317 -16.43 8.73 -28.17
N LYS A 318 -16.28 7.46 -28.56
CA LYS A 318 -16.25 6.35 -27.61
C LYS A 318 -14.92 6.35 -26.88
N TYR A 319 -14.97 6.14 -25.57
CA TYR A 319 -13.77 6.11 -24.76
C TYR A 319 -13.86 5.10 -23.63
N LEU A 320 -12.69 4.61 -23.22
CA LEU A 320 -12.48 3.90 -21.98
C LEU A 320 -11.85 4.87 -20.97
N TYR A 321 -12.49 5.05 -19.83
CA TYR A 321 -11.92 5.84 -18.74
C TYR A 321 -10.99 4.97 -17.89
N PHE A 322 -9.75 5.42 -17.71
CA PHE A 322 -8.75 4.71 -16.90
C PHE A 322 -8.09 5.67 -15.89
N PRO A 323 -8.48 5.62 -14.61
CA PRO A 323 -7.83 6.42 -13.58
C PRO A 323 -6.44 5.84 -13.29
N LEU A 324 -5.41 6.66 -13.45
CA LEU A 324 -4.06 6.29 -13.05
C LEU A 324 -4.04 6.14 -11.53
N TYR A 325 -3.46 5.04 -11.04
CA TYR A 325 -3.31 4.78 -9.60
C TYR A 325 -1.94 5.23 -9.10
N ASN A 326 -1.78 5.39 -7.78
CA ASN A 326 -0.48 5.69 -7.20
C ASN A 326 0.26 4.42 -6.83
N ILE A 327 1.58 4.54 -6.82
CA ILE A 327 2.48 3.53 -6.31
C ILE A 327 3.45 4.24 -5.34
N PRO A 328 3.76 3.63 -4.19
CA PRO A 328 3.23 2.35 -3.69
C PRO A 328 1.94 2.51 -2.86
N GLU A 329 0.94 1.63 -3.07
CA GLU A 329 -0.28 1.53 -2.24
C GLU A 329 -0.66 0.06 -2.00
N TYR A 330 -1.61 -0.22 -1.10
CA TYR A 330 -2.02 -1.60 -0.84
C TYR A 330 -2.80 -2.17 -2.01
N SER A 331 -3.76 -1.39 -2.50
CA SER A 331 -4.52 -1.68 -3.71
C SER A 331 -3.62 -1.84 -4.92
N SER A 332 -2.72 -0.88 -5.15
CA SER A 332 -1.88 -0.93 -6.35
C SER A 332 -0.83 -2.02 -6.29
N ASN A 333 -0.25 -2.36 -5.15
CA ASN A 333 0.79 -3.39 -5.07
C ASN A 333 0.24 -4.80 -4.86
N PHE A 334 -0.60 -4.99 -3.84
CA PHE A 334 -1.07 -6.32 -3.44
C PHE A 334 -2.29 -6.74 -4.25
N GLN A 335 -3.25 -5.83 -4.47
CA GLN A 335 -4.45 -6.18 -5.23
C GLN A 335 -4.20 -6.22 -6.75
N SER A 336 -3.33 -5.36 -7.29
CA SER A 336 -2.99 -5.42 -8.73
C SER A 336 -1.95 -6.49 -9.08
N THR A 337 -1.24 -7.05 -8.10
CA THR A 337 -0.25 -8.13 -8.25
C THR A 337 0.87 -7.81 -9.27
N MET A 338 0.83 -8.39 -10.48
CA MET A 338 1.85 -8.22 -11.53
C MET A 338 1.63 -6.96 -12.38
N TRP A 339 0.51 -6.25 -12.20
CA TRP A 339 0.15 -5.05 -12.98
C TRP A 339 0.66 -3.76 -12.31
N LEU A 340 1.97 -3.67 -12.11
CA LEU A 340 2.59 -2.57 -11.36
C LEU A 340 3.23 -1.52 -12.26
N ASN A 341 3.64 -1.91 -13.47
CA ASN A 341 4.09 -0.95 -14.46
C ASN A 341 2.86 -0.32 -15.15
N ILE A 342 2.49 0.87 -14.69
CA ILE A 342 1.34 1.62 -15.24
C ILE A 342 1.48 1.85 -16.74
N VAL A 343 2.69 2.14 -17.24
CA VAL A 343 2.92 2.37 -18.68
C VAL A 343 2.64 1.09 -19.46
N SER A 344 3.14 -0.06 -19.01
CA SER A 344 2.85 -1.36 -19.64
C SER A 344 1.38 -1.74 -19.57
N VAL A 345 0.68 -1.40 -18.47
CA VAL A 345 -0.77 -1.61 -18.35
C VAL A 345 -1.53 -0.77 -19.38
N VAL A 346 -1.21 0.52 -19.50
CA VAL A 346 -1.84 1.40 -20.49
C VAL A 346 -1.53 0.93 -21.92
N GLU A 347 -0.31 0.49 -22.19
CA GLU A 347 0.08 -0.04 -23.49
C GLU A 347 -0.67 -1.33 -23.84
N ALA A 348 -0.84 -2.23 -22.88
CA ALA A 348 -1.64 -3.44 -23.07
C ALA A 348 -3.12 -3.08 -23.31
N LEU A 349 -3.63 -2.07 -22.60
CA LEU A 349 -5.00 -1.61 -22.73
C LEU A 349 -5.26 -0.97 -24.10
N SER A 350 -4.35 -0.11 -24.59
CA SER A 350 -4.52 0.55 -25.90
C SER A 350 -4.57 -0.45 -27.05
N LYS A 351 -3.83 -1.56 -26.93
CA LYS A 351 -3.86 -2.67 -27.90
C LYS A 351 -5.08 -3.57 -27.78
N SER A 352 -5.88 -3.43 -26.73
CA SER A 352 -7.00 -4.32 -26.41
C SER A 352 -8.39 -3.69 -26.64
N ILE A 353 -8.48 -2.37 -26.75
CA ILE A 353 -9.75 -1.68 -27.01
C ILE A 353 -10.12 -1.70 -28.51
N PRO A 354 -11.40 -1.51 -28.88
CA PRO A 354 -11.79 -1.38 -30.27
C PRO A 354 -11.13 -0.18 -30.94
N GLY A 355 -10.82 -0.28 -32.24
CA GLY A 355 -10.07 0.76 -32.96
C GLY A 355 -10.79 2.10 -33.15
N ASP A 356 -12.09 2.18 -32.85
CA ASP A 356 -12.87 3.43 -32.83
C ASP A 356 -12.98 4.06 -31.43
N TRP A 357 -12.26 3.52 -30.44
CA TRP A 357 -12.24 4.01 -29.06
C TRP A 357 -10.91 4.69 -28.74
N ILE A 358 -10.95 5.60 -27.76
CA ILE A 358 -9.74 6.17 -27.13
C ILE A 358 -9.66 5.79 -25.66
N ILE A 359 -8.49 5.94 -25.05
CA ILE A 359 -8.33 5.84 -23.59
C ILE A 359 -8.23 7.25 -23.01
N VAL A 360 -9.11 7.57 -22.08
CA VAL A 360 -9.03 8.80 -21.29
C VAL A 360 -8.34 8.47 -19.97
N LEU A 361 -7.07 8.83 -19.88
CA LEU A 361 -6.26 8.70 -18.67
C LEU A 361 -6.54 9.86 -17.73
N LYS A 362 -6.83 9.57 -16.47
CA LYS A 362 -7.03 10.58 -15.43
C LYS A 362 -5.95 10.46 -14.35
N GLU A 363 -5.13 11.49 -14.22
CA GLU A 363 -4.07 11.52 -13.20
C GLU A 363 -4.66 11.58 -11.78
N HIS A 364 -3.99 10.91 -10.84
CA HIS A 364 -4.33 10.91 -9.44
C HIS A 364 -3.77 12.17 -8.75
N PRO A 365 -4.57 12.90 -7.95
CA PRO A 365 -4.10 14.12 -7.29
C PRO A 365 -2.87 13.95 -6.38
N THR A 366 -2.79 12.87 -5.61
CA THR A 366 -1.57 12.56 -4.82
C THR A 366 -0.36 12.29 -5.72
N GLY A 367 -0.58 11.86 -6.96
CA GLY A 367 0.40 11.80 -8.05
C GLY A 367 1.10 13.12 -8.31
N LEU A 368 0.51 14.23 -7.87
CA LEU A 368 1.04 15.58 -8.02
C LEU A 368 1.41 16.24 -6.70
N GLU A 369 1.21 15.62 -5.53
CA GLU A 369 1.52 16.23 -4.24
C GLU A 369 2.45 15.41 -3.34
N HIS A 370 2.41 14.08 -3.45
CA HIS A 370 3.12 13.19 -2.54
C HIS A 370 3.89 12.11 -3.29
N ASN A 371 3.26 11.50 -4.29
CA ASN A 371 3.76 10.33 -5.00
C ASN A 371 3.91 10.70 -6.48
N TYR A 372 4.90 11.53 -6.81
CA TYR A 372 5.12 12.10 -8.16
C TYR A 372 5.12 11.08 -9.34
N ARG A 373 5.47 11.42 -10.56
CA ARG A 373 5.75 10.42 -11.59
C ARG A 373 7.20 10.54 -11.96
N GLN A 374 7.77 9.47 -12.51
CA GLN A 374 9.08 9.60 -13.12
C GLN A 374 9.09 10.65 -14.22
N LYS A 375 10.26 11.22 -14.46
CA LYS A 375 10.42 12.42 -15.29
C LYS A 375 9.84 12.24 -16.70
N ASP A 376 9.98 11.07 -17.27
CA ASP A 376 9.54 10.71 -18.62
C ASP A 376 8.24 9.90 -18.64
N PHE A 377 7.58 9.69 -17.50
CA PHE A 377 6.35 8.90 -17.41
C PHE A 377 5.27 9.37 -18.39
N TYR A 378 4.98 10.68 -18.41
CA TYR A 378 3.99 11.25 -19.32
C TYR A 378 4.45 11.20 -20.79
N ASP A 379 5.76 11.33 -21.04
CA ASP A 379 6.32 11.19 -22.38
C ASP A 379 6.19 9.76 -22.90
N GLN A 380 6.33 8.76 -22.02
CA GLN A 380 6.10 7.35 -22.36
C GLN A 380 4.63 7.12 -22.70
N LEU A 381 3.69 7.63 -21.89
CA LEU A 381 2.26 7.51 -22.15
C LEU A 381 1.85 8.17 -23.48
N ASN A 382 2.38 9.36 -23.78
CA ASN A 382 2.09 10.07 -25.03
C ASN A 382 2.60 9.36 -26.30
N ARG A 383 3.47 8.35 -26.18
CA ARG A 383 3.95 7.53 -27.31
C ARG A 383 3.06 6.32 -27.57
N ILE A 384 2.17 5.99 -26.64
CA ILE A 384 1.23 4.89 -26.79
C ILE A 384 0.13 5.35 -27.76
N PRO A 385 -0.17 4.56 -28.81
CA PRO A 385 -1.16 4.92 -29.83
C PRO A 385 -2.59 4.99 -29.30
#